data_AF-A0A1X9MDL0-F1
#
_entry.id   AF-A0A1X9MDL0-F1
#
_cell.length_a   1.000
_cell.length_b   1.000
_cell.length_c   1.000
_cell.angle_alpha   90.00
_cell.angle_beta   90.00
_cell.angle_gamma   90.00
#
_symmetry.space_group_name_H-M   'P 1'
#
loop_
_entity.id
_entity.type
_entity.pdbx_description
1 polymer ?
#
loop_
_entity_poly.entity_id
_entity_poly.type
_entity_poly.pdbx_seq_one_letter_code
_entity_poly.pdbx_strand_id
1 'polypeptide(L)'
;MTRSLVKKESELYQDIEQPILLTYQTITASRYVTNRHLEQIVHETVTAVTNLKSDYPYLYYLTYMKGVFQYSTRLDNYQEFQRRFDYFYHSITVEIIRLTKNLQSKSYRLFLKRLLVLLIKQGNHANEPWGNLFIKLLPTIPAAHIDYLYQVLSENIDTSQCSSTVALAYSYLALIAGKEVTALRILQRNNKAFKEHDVVPHFELMKTRARYRTMKQWLSVLFPKKSSGQYGSLQKYVDEINSAIPLSLKEQESVWNRWLLSPNYQRFITYTRHLSEEQQLTIVERLLPELEQRLHQLEAAKTYEKLLLSYEKFEEASHYFLRHERDAHRLREEKEELLYALKASRPDLARPIYHQFIVRLVEKKSRAHYEQAALYMKDLQEVYVSLEDQELFHTFVSKLKKMYKTYRAFIEELKRIGL
;
A
#
# COMPACT_ATOMS: atom_id res chain seq x y z
N MET A 1 -10.52 31.30 -42.40
CA MET A 1 -11.47 30.98 -41.31
C MET A 1 -11.41 29.47 -41.03
N THR A 2 -10.50 29.04 -40.16
CA THR A 2 -10.39 27.64 -39.72
C THR A 2 -11.55 27.35 -38.76
N ARG A 3 -12.61 26.69 -39.24
CA ARG A 3 -13.66 26.12 -38.38
C ARG A 3 -12.96 25.26 -37.32
N SER A 4 -13.20 25.56 -36.05
CA SER A 4 -12.77 24.67 -34.95
C SER A 4 -13.35 23.28 -35.22
N LEU A 5 -12.49 22.30 -35.50
CA LEU A 5 -12.86 20.89 -35.71
C LEU A 5 -13.50 20.25 -34.46
N VAL A 6 -13.52 20.97 -33.34
CA VAL A 6 -14.13 20.53 -32.08
C VAL A 6 -15.53 21.13 -31.97
N LYS A 7 -16.54 20.25 -31.91
CA LYS A 7 -17.95 20.59 -31.65
C LYS A 7 -18.11 21.43 -30.37
N LYS A 8 -19.02 22.41 -30.41
CA LYS A 8 -19.42 23.19 -29.23
C LYS A 8 -20.11 22.29 -28.21
N GLU A 9 -20.12 22.69 -26.94
CA GLU A 9 -20.75 21.90 -25.88
C GLU A 9 -22.24 21.64 -26.12
N SER A 10 -22.97 22.61 -26.68
CA SER A 10 -24.38 22.45 -27.05
C SER A 10 -24.59 21.38 -28.13
N GLU A 11 -23.69 21.31 -29.11
CA GLU A 11 -23.73 20.32 -30.19
C GLU A 11 -23.43 18.93 -29.64
N LEU A 12 -22.43 18.80 -28.75
CA LEU A 12 -22.16 17.53 -28.07
C LEU A 12 -23.37 17.05 -27.27
N TYR A 13 -24.03 17.96 -26.53
CA TYR A 13 -25.18 17.62 -25.71
C TYR A 13 -26.36 17.14 -26.57
N GLN A 14 -26.65 17.81 -27.68
CA GLN A 14 -27.71 17.40 -28.61
C GLN A 14 -27.54 15.97 -29.14
N ASP A 15 -26.29 15.55 -29.40
CA ASP A 15 -26.02 14.18 -29.87
C ASP A 15 -26.33 13.10 -28.82
N ILE A 16 -26.32 13.43 -27.51
CA ILE A 16 -26.47 12.45 -26.40
C ILE A 16 -27.58 12.78 -25.41
N GLU A 17 -28.42 13.76 -25.68
CA GLU A 17 -29.48 14.22 -24.77
C GLU A 17 -30.46 13.08 -24.41
N GLN A 18 -30.93 12.34 -25.42
CA GLN A 18 -31.85 11.22 -25.19
C GLN A 18 -31.20 10.09 -24.35
N PRO A 19 -29.98 9.61 -24.68
CA PRO A 19 -29.25 8.70 -23.80
C PRO A 19 -29.12 9.21 -22.35
N ILE A 20 -28.71 10.47 -22.16
CA ILE A 20 -28.56 11.07 -20.82
C ILE A 20 -29.86 10.96 -20.02
N LEU A 21 -30.98 11.34 -20.65
CA LEU A 21 -32.30 11.31 -20.00
C LEU A 21 -32.69 9.89 -19.62
N LEU A 22 -32.50 8.92 -20.52
CA LEU A 22 -32.78 7.51 -20.26
C LEU A 22 -31.93 6.98 -19.10
N THR A 23 -30.63 7.25 -19.10
CA THR A 23 -29.74 6.83 -18.00
C THR A 23 -30.15 7.44 -16.67
N TYR A 24 -30.47 8.73 -16.63
CA TYR A 24 -31.00 9.38 -15.43
C TYR A 24 -32.30 8.69 -14.95
N GLN A 25 -33.26 8.48 -15.85
CA GLN A 25 -34.51 7.80 -15.54
C GLN A 25 -34.23 6.41 -14.96
N THR A 26 -33.39 5.59 -15.59
CA THR A 26 -33.05 4.25 -15.13
C THR A 26 -32.36 4.24 -13.75
N ILE A 27 -31.48 5.21 -13.46
CA ILE A 27 -30.87 5.37 -12.13
C ILE A 27 -31.95 5.61 -11.06
N THR A 28 -33.02 6.33 -11.41
CA THR A 28 -34.11 6.75 -10.50
C THR A 28 -35.37 5.86 -10.54
N ALA A 29 -35.49 4.92 -11.47
CA ALA A 29 -36.75 4.25 -11.81
C ALA A 29 -37.27 3.24 -10.77
N SER A 30 -36.40 2.57 -10.01
CA SER A 30 -36.82 1.52 -9.07
C SER A 30 -36.26 1.74 -7.66
N ARG A 31 -36.93 1.20 -6.63
CA ARG A 31 -36.42 1.24 -5.24
C ARG A 31 -35.30 0.22 -4.98
N TYR A 32 -35.28 -0.89 -5.73
CA TYR A 32 -34.25 -1.92 -5.65
C TYR A 32 -33.41 -1.98 -6.93
N VAL A 33 -32.15 -1.58 -6.82
CA VAL A 33 -31.15 -1.67 -7.89
C VAL A 33 -29.95 -2.44 -7.36
N THR A 34 -29.62 -3.55 -8.02
CA THR A 34 -28.42 -4.34 -7.69
C THR A 34 -27.19 -3.78 -8.41
N ASN A 35 -25.98 -4.13 -7.96
CA ASN A 35 -24.74 -3.70 -8.62
C ASN A 35 -24.71 -4.10 -10.11
N ARG A 36 -25.24 -5.28 -10.47
CA ARG A 36 -25.35 -5.74 -11.87
C ARG A 36 -26.19 -4.80 -12.75
N HIS A 37 -27.27 -4.23 -12.20
CA HIS A 37 -28.06 -3.25 -12.94
C HIS A 37 -27.28 -1.94 -13.15
N LEU A 38 -26.51 -1.49 -12.15
CA LEU A 38 -25.65 -0.31 -12.30
C LEU A 38 -24.54 -0.54 -13.33
N GLU A 39 -23.95 -1.74 -13.36
CA GLU A 39 -22.98 -2.16 -14.38
C GLU A 39 -23.61 -2.12 -15.77
N GLN A 40 -24.84 -2.58 -15.92
CA GLN A 40 -25.57 -2.51 -17.18
C GLN A 40 -25.81 -1.06 -17.64
N ILE A 41 -26.27 -0.18 -16.74
CA ILE A 41 -26.46 1.25 -17.04
C ILE A 41 -25.15 1.90 -17.53
N VAL A 42 -24.03 1.59 -16.87
CA VAL A 42 -22.71 2.06 -17.28
C VAL A 42 -22.33 1.49 -18.64
N HIS A 43 -22.55 0.20 -18.88
CA HIS A 43 -22.26 -0.45 -20.16
C HIS A 43 -23.06 0.16 -21.33
N GLU A 44 -24.34 0.44 -21.10
CA GLU A 44 -25.22 1.12 -22.07
C GLU A 44 -24.72 2.55 -22.35
N THR A 45 -24.29 3.27 -21.31
CA THR A 45 -23.69 4.61 -21.45
C THR A 45 -22.41 4.57 -22.28
N VAL A 46 -21.51 3.62 -22.00
CA VAL A 46 -20.25 3.44 -22.74
C VAL A 46 -20.53 3.10 -24.19
N THR A 47 -21.50 2.22 -24.44
CA THR A 47 -21.92 1.83 -25.79
C THR A 47 -22.50 3.03 -26.55
N ALA A 48 -23.37 3.82 -25.90
CA ALA A 48 -23.95 5.03 -26.50
C ALA A 48 -22.87 6.02 -26.95
N VAL A 49 -21.86 6.29 -26.11
CA VAL A 49 -20.76 7.19 -26.47
C VAL A 49 -19.86 6.57 -27.56
N THR A 50 -19.61 5.27 -27.52
CA THR A 50 -18.77 4.57 -28.51
C THR A 50 -19.41 4.58 -29.90
N ASN A 51 -20.73 4.43 -29.98
CA ASN A 51 -21.48 4.42 -31.24
C ASN A 51 -21.43 5.75 -32.00
N LEU A 52 -21.10 6.86 -31.34
CA LEU A 52 -20.93 8.17 -31.98
C LEU A 52 -19.69 8.25 -32.88
N LYS A 53 -18.73 7.31 -32.75
CA LYS A 53 -17.49 7.27 -33.53
C LYS A 53 -16.74 8.61 -33.56
N SER A 54 -16.74 9.31 -32.43
CA SER A 54 -16.06 10.61 -32.27
C SER A 54 -14.58 10.43 -31.97
N ASP A 55 -13.74 11.34 -32.48
CA ASP A 55 -12.33 11.47 -32.12
C ASP A 55 -12.12 11.96 -30.67
N TYR A 56 -13.18 12.47 -30.03
CA TYR A 56 -13.14 13.08 -28.70
C TYR A 56 -14.14 12.43 -27.71
N PRO A 57 -14.10 11.11 -27.49
CA PRO A 57 -15.08 10.39 -26.66
C PRO A 57 -15.08 10.88 -25.20
N TYR A 58 -13.93 11.32 -24.69
CA TYR A 58 -13.79 11.88 -23.34
C TYR A 58 -14.60 13.17 -23.13
N LEU A 59 -14.85 13.97 -24.17
CA LEU A 59 -15.70 15.16 -24.08
C LEU A 59 -17.19 14.77 -23.99
N TYR A 60 -17.57 13.68 -24.67
CA TYR A 60 -18.92 13.13 -24.56
C TYR A 60 -19.16 12.59 -23.15
N TYR A 61 -18.22 11.83 -22.57
CA TYR A 61 -18.37 11.37 -21.17
C TYR A 61 -18.50 12.52 -20.16
N LEU A 62 -17.71 13.58 -20.29
CA LEU A 62 -17.87 14.78 -19.44
C LEU A 62 -19.25 15.42 -19.61
N THR A 63 -19.71 15.56 -20.86
CA THR A 63 -21.02 16.13 -21.18
C THR A 63 -22.15 15.24 -20.64
N TYR A 64 -21.97 13.92 -20.70
CA TYR A 64 -22.89 12.91 -20.19
C TYR A 64 -23.04 13.01 -18.68
N MET A 65 -21.92 12.99 -17.95
CA MET A 65 -21.91 13.20 -16.50
C MET A 65 -22.59 14.51 -16.13
N LYS A 66 -22.36 15.57 -16.92
CA LYS A 66 -22.92 16.90 -16.65
C LYS A 66 -24.43 16.88 -16.81
N GLY A 67 -24.94 16.27 -17.86
CA GLY A 67 -26.38 16.15 -18.09
C GLY A 67 -27.07 15.36 -16.98
N VAL A 68 -26.55 14.18 -16.63
CA VAL A 68 -27.10 13.35 -15.54
C VAL A 68 -27.09 14.13 -14.22
N PHE A 69 -25.99 14.83 -13.92
CA PHE A 69 -25.88 15.67 -12.74
C PHE A 69 -26.91 16.80 -12.74
N GLN A 70 -27.07 17.52 -13.86
CA GLN A 70 -28.04 18.60 -14.00
C GLN A 70 -29.48 18.12 -13.74
N TYR A 71 -29.87 16.96 -14.27
CA TYR A 71 -31.18 16.36 -13.98
C TYR A 71 -31.35 16.05 -12.50
N SER A 72 -30.35 15.42 -11.87
CA SER A 72 -30.38 15.10 -10.43
C SER A 72 -30.48 16.33 -9.53
N THR A 73 -29.83 17.44 -9.91
CA THR A 73 -29.91 18.71 -9.16
C THR A 73 -31.21 19.45 -9.39
N ARG A 74 -31.76 19.41 -10.62
CA ARG A 74 -33.01 20.10 -10.98
C ARG A 74 -34.22 19.46 -10.30
N LEU A 75 -34.19 18.14 -10.13
CA LEU A 75 -35.26 17.36 -9.51
C LEU A 75 -35.03 17.07 -8.02
N ASP A 76 -33.93 17.59 -7.46
CA ASP A 76 -33.54 17.49 -6.05
C ASP A 76 -33.61 16.07 -5.44
N ASN A 77 -33.27 15.06 -6.23
CA ASN A 77 -33.38 13.66 -5.82
C ASN A 77 -32.02 12.95 -5.71
N TYR A 78 -30.92 13.71 -5.77
CA TYR A 78 -29.58 13.12 -5.65
C TYR A 78 -29.45 12.32 -4.35
N GLN A 79 -29.89 12.88 -3.21
CA GLN A 79 -29.71 12.25 -1.90
C GLN A 79 -30.44 10.91 -1.78
N GLU A 80 -31.65 10.81 -2.36
CA GLU A 80 -32.43 9.56 -2.37
C GLU A 80 -31.69 8.43 -3.11
N PHE A 81 -30.97 8.77 -4.17
CA PHE A 81 -30.28 7.82 -5.04
C PHE A 81 -28.75 7.93 -4.98
N GLN A 82 -28.19 8.52 -3.91
CA GLN A 82 -26.78 8.91 -3.82
C GLN A 82 -25.84 7.76 -4.21
N ARG A 83 -26.01 6.58 -3.62
CA ARG A 83 -25.17 5.41 -3.89
C ARG A 83 -25.11 5.05 -5.39
N ARG A 84 -26.21 5.23 -6.11
CA ARG A 84 -26.33 4.87 -7.53
C ARG A 84 -25.64 5.90 -8.41
N PHE A 85 -25.86 7.18 -8.10
CA PHE A 85 -25.15 8.28 -8.76
C PHE A 85 -23.64 8.18 -8.52
N ASP A 86 -23.21 7.95 -7.28
CA ASP A 86 -21.81 7.80 -6.92
C ASP A 86 -21.15 6.63 -7.68
N TYR A 87 -21.83 5.48 -7.78
CA TYR A 87 -21.36 4.35 -8.59
C TYR A 87 -21.24 4.72 -10.07
N PHE A 88 -22.28 5.34 -10.63
CA PHE A 88 -22.28 5.75 -12.04
C PHE A 88 -21.12 6.71 -12.34
N TYR A 89 -20.97 7.79 -11.57
CA TYR A 89 -19.89 8.76 -11.77
C TYR A 89 -18.52 8.15 -11.52
N HIS A 90 -18.39 7.24 -10.56
CA HIS A 90 -17.15 6.50 -10.35
C HIS A 90 -16.76 5.72 -11.60
N SER A 91 -17.69 4.97 -12.19
CA SER A 91 -17.43 4.13 -13.36
C SER A 91 -17.11 4.96 -14.59
N ILE A 92 -17.87 6.03 -14.86
CA ILE A 92 -17.56 6.94 -15.97
C ILE A 92 -16.22 7.66 -15.75
N THR A 93 -15.86 7.98 -14.51
CA THR A 93 -14.52 8.52 -14.18
C THR A 93 -13.40 7.56 -14.57
N VAL A 94 -13.56 6.25 -14.32
CA VAL A 94 -12.57 5.23 -14.74
C VAL A 94 -12.40 5.25 -16.26
N GLU A 95 -13.50 5.34 -17.01
CA GLU A 95 -13.47 5.41 -18.48
C GLU A 95 -12.78 6.69 -18.99
N ILE A 96 -13.06 7.84 -18.39
CA ILE A 96 -12.38 9.10 -18.71
C ILE A 96 -10.89 8.99 -18.44
N ILE A 97 -10.48 8.45 -17.30
CA ILE A 97 -9.06 8.26 -16.96
C ILE A 97 -8.39 7.34 -17.98
N ARG A 98 -9.02 6.22 -18.34
CA ARG A 98 -8.50 5.29 -19.35
C ARG A 98 -8.24 5.98 -20.69
N LEU A 99 -9.20 6.77 -21.17
CA LEU A 99 -9.09 7.48 -22.45
C LEU A 99 -8.08 8.62 -22.42
N THR A 100 -7.96 9.30 -21.28
CA THR A 100 -7.09 10.49 -21.15
C THR A 100 -5.60 10.16 -21.04
N LYS A 101 -5.24 8.93 -20.63
CA LYS A 101 -3.84 8.47 -20.52
C LYS A 101 -3.02 8.63 -21.80
N ASN A 102 -3.64 8.42 -22.97
CA ASN A 102 -2.95 8.40 -24.26
C ASN A 102 -3.27 9.61 -25.14
N LEU A 103 -3.87 10.67 -24.58
CA LEU A 103 -4.21 11.85 -25.37
C LEU A 103 -2.97 12.66 -25.72
N GLN A 104 -2.95 13.16 -26.97
CA GLN A 104 -1.99 14.17 -27.39
C GLN A 104 -2.16 15.46 -26.57
N SER A 105 -1.07 16.22 -26.39
CA SER A 105 -1.04 17.40 -25.51
C SER A 105 -2.15 18.43 -25.82
N LYS A 106 -2.46 18.70 -27.09
CA LYS A 106 -3.53 19.65 -27.47
C LYS A 106 -4.92 19.17 -27.05
N SER A 107 -5.23 17.90 -27.29
CA SER A 107 -6.49 17.26 -26.90
C SER A 107 -6.64 17.17 -25.37
N TYR A 108 -5.53 16.91 -24.68
CA TYR A 108 -5.48 16.89 -23.22
C TYR A 108 -5.71 18.27 -22.60
N ARG A 109 -5.08 19.32 -23.13
CA ARG A 109 -5.34 20.71 -22.71
C ARG A 109 -6.81 21.11 -22.88
N LEU A 110 -7.42 20.71 -24.00
CA LEU A 110 -8.83 20.95 -24.26
C LEU A 110 -9.72 20.23 -23.23
N PHE A 111 -9.43 18.97 -22.93
CA PHE A 111 -10.10 18.21 -21.87
C PHE A 111 -10.01 18.92 -20.52
N LEU A 112 -8.80 19.26 -20.09
CA LEU A 112 -8.56 19.97 -18.83
C LEU A 112 -9.32 21.29 -18.76
N LYS A 113 -9.31 22.08 -19.84
CA LYS A 113 -10.06 23.34 -19.90
C LYS A 113 -11.56 23.13 -19.68
N ARG A 114 -12.15 22.09 -20.25
CA ARG A 114 -13.58 21.79 -20.04
C ARG A 114 -13.86 21.33 -18.61
N LEU A 115 -13.02 20.44 -18.07
CA LEU A 115 -13.15 19.98 -16.69
C LEU A 115 -13.04 21.14 -15.70
N LEU A 116 -12.09 22.05 -15.89
CA LEU A 116 -11.93 23.25 -15.07
C LEU A 116 -13.17 24.14 -15.08
N VAL A 117 -13.80 24.34 -16.26
CA VAL A 117 -15.04 25.13 -16.35
C VAL A 117 -16.16 24.50 -15.53
N LEU A 118 -16.30 23.17 -15.56
CA LEU A 118 -17.30 22.46 -14.76
C LEU A 118 -17.00 22.59 -13.26
N LEU A 119 -15.75 22.39 -12.88
CA LEU A 119 -15.29 22.47 -11.49
C LEU A 119 -15.45 23.88 -10.92
N ILE A 120 -15.20 24.94 -11.70
CA ILE A 120 -15.40 26.34 -11.27
C ILE A 120 -16.90 26.66 -11.17
N LYS A 121 -17.69 26.34 -12.20
CA LYS A 121 -19.10 26.74 -12.26
C LYS A 121 -20.02 25.96 -11.34
N GLN A 122 -19.68 24.70 -11.06
CA GLN A 122 -20.53 23.78 -10.29
C GLN A 122 -19.85 23.26 -9.02
N GLY A 123 -18.64 23.73 -8.71
CA GLY A 123 -17.85 23.23 -7.58
C GLY A 123 -18.39 23.60 -6.20
N ASN A 124 -19.41 24.47 -6.12
CA ASN A 124 -20.11 24.78 -4.87
C ASN A 124 -21.26 23.80 -4.55
N HIS A 125 -21.66 22.96 -5.50
CA HIS A 125 -22.68 21.94 -5.24
C HIS A 125 -22.10 20.79 -4.41
N ALA A 126 -22.81 20.40 -3.35
CA ALA A 126 -22.30 19.41 -2.38
C ALA A 126 -21.98 18.03 -2.97
N ASN A 127 -22.68 17.64 -4.04
CA ASN A 127 -22.64 16.30 -4.64
C ASN A 127 -22.08 16.32 -6.07
N GLU A 128 -21.30 17.34 -6.41
CA GLU A 128 -20.69 17.45 -7.73
C GLU A 128 -19.68 16.30 -7.98
N PRO A 129 -19.62 15.73 -9.21
CA PRO A 129 -18.71 14.62 -9.49
C PRO A 129 -17.31 15.06 -9.93
N TRP A 130 -17.09 16.35 -10.19
CA TRP A 130 -15.88 16.89 -10.81
C TRP A 130 -14.68 16.89 -9.87
N GLY A 131 -14.87 17.17 -8.58
CA GLY A 131 -13.81 17.11 -7.57
C GLY A 131 -13.22 15.71 -7.46
N ASN A 132 -14.07 14.68 -7.41
CA ASN A 132 -13.64 13.29 -7.37
C ASN A 132 -12.93 12.85 -8.66
N LEU A 133 -13.47 13.25 -9.82
CA LEU A 133 -12.81 13.03 -11.11
C LEU A 133 -11.43 13.70 -11.14
N PHE A 134 -11.34 14.95 -10.70
CA PHE A 134 -10.10 15.72 -10.70
C PHE A 134 -9.05 15.13 -9.74
N ILE A 135 -9.44 14.74 -8.52
CA ILE A 135 -8.56 14.05 -7.56
C ILE A 135 -7.93 12.80 -8.17
N LYS A 136 -8.74 11.96 -8.82
CA LYS A 136 -8.27 10.72 -9.44
C LYS A 136 -7.40 10.95 -10.68
N LEU A 137 -7.60 12.08 -11.38
CA LEU A 137 -6.77 12.48 -12.51
C LEU A 137 -5.44 13.09 -12.10
N LEU A 138 -5.36 13.80 -10.96
CA LEU A 138 -4.17 14.54 -10.55
C LEU A 138 -2.84 13.74 -10.63
N PRO A 139 -2.77 12.46 -10.22
CA PRO A 139 -1.56 11.65 -10.34
C PRO A 139 -1.10 11.39 -11.80
N THR A 140 -2.00 11.49 -12.77
CA THR A 140 -1.72 11.24 -14.19
C THR A 140 -1.56 12.51 -15.02
N ILE A 141 -1.81 13.69 -14.43
CA ILE A 141 -1.65 14.97 -15.13
C ILE A 141 -0.16 15.24 -15.39
N PRO A 142 0.26 15.49 -16.65
CA PRO A 142 1.62 15.88 -16.95
C PRO A 142 2.05 17.13 -16.19
N ALA A 143 3.29 17.13 -15.67
CA ALA A 143 3.84 18.22 -14.86
C ALA A 143 3.70 19.60 -15.55
N ALA A 144 3.82 19.66 -16.87
CA ALA A 144 3.67 20.87 -17.68
C ALA A 144 2.29 21.55 -17.58
N HIS A 145 1.29 20.90 -17.00
CA HIS A 145 -0.05 21.47 -16.79
C HIS A 145 -0.33 21.91 -15.35
N ILE A 146 0.48 21.49 -14.38
CA ILE A 146 0.19 21.69 -12.95
C ILE A 146 0.11 23.18 -12.60
N ASP A 147 1.08 23.99 -13.02
CA ASP A 147 1.11 25.43 -12.71
C ASP A 147 -0.08 26.18 -13.30
N TYR A 148 -0.43 25.88 -14.57
CA TYR A 148 -1.60 26.46 -15.23
C TYR A 148 -2.90 26.09 -14.49
N LEU A 149 -3.07 24.82 -14.13
CA LEU A 149 -4.25 24.37 -13.39
C LEU A 149 -4.33 25.08 -12.03
N TYR A 150 -3.21 25.17 -11.31
CA TYR A 150 -3.15 25.82 -10.02
C TYR A 150 -3.53 27.29 -10.11
N GLN A 151 -2.98 28.02 -11.08
CA GLN A 151 -3.30 29.42 -11.31
C GLN A 151 -4.79 29.61 -11.56
N VAL A 152 -5.37 28.84 -12.50
CA VAL A 152 -6.80 28.93 -12.83
C VAL A 152 -7.68 28.67 -11.60
N LEU A 153 -7.39 27.63 -10.81
CA LEU A 153 -8.17 27.37 -9.59
C LEU A 153 -8.00 28.46 -8.54
N SER A 154 -6.79 29.01 -8.38
CA SER A 154 -6.52 30.05 -7.40
C SER A 154 -7.23 31.37 -7.68
N GLU A 155 -7.48 31.69 -8.95
CA GLU A 155 -8.17 32.91 -9.38
C GLU A 155 -9.70 32.77 -9.35
N ASN A 156 -10.24 31.54 -9.46
CA ASN A 156 -11.66 31.33 -9.75
C ASN A 156 -12.44 30.56 -8.67
N ILE A 157 -11.76 29.93 -7.69
CA ILE A 157 -12.44 29.16 -6.63
C ILE A 157 -12.39 29.90 -5.31
N ASP A 158 -13.58 30.16 -4.74
CA ASP A 158 -13.72 30.52 -3.34
C ASP A 158 -13.69 29.26 -2.45
N THR A 159 -12.59 29.09 -1.72
CA THR A 159 -12.36 27.95 -0.83
C THR A 159 -13.40 27.81 0.30
N SER A 160 -14.07 28.91 0.68
CA SER A 160 -15.06 28.91 1.75
C SER A 160 -16.44 28.41 1.29
N GLN A 161 -16.74 28.54 0.00
CA GLN A 161 -18.04 28.20 -0.59
C GLN A 161 -18.02 26.92 -1.43
N CYS A 162 -16.83 26.45 -1.84
CA CYS A 162 -16.71 25.22 -2.61
C CYS A 162 -17.04 23.96 -1.78
N SER A 163 -17.41 22.89 -2.49
CA SER A 163 -17.63 21.57 -1.92
C SER A 163 -16.35 21.02 -1.28
N SER A 164 -16.51 20.10 -0.33
CA SER A 164 -15.36 19.45 0.33
C SER A 164 -14.50 18.67 -0.67
N THR A 165 -15.10 18.05 -1.69
CA THR A 165 -14.39 17.33 -2.75
C THR A 165 -13.54 18.26 -3.61
N VAL A 166 -14.08 19.44 -3.99
CA VAL A 166 -13.32 20.47 -4.72
C VAL A 166 -12.20 21.04 -3.85
N ALA A 167 -12.47 21.33 -2.57
CA ALA A 167 -11.45 21.80 -1.65
C ALA A 167 -10.30 20.80 -1.50
N LEU A 168 -10.60 19.49 -1.39
CA LEU A 168 -9.58 18.43 -1.36
C LEU A 168 -8.79 18.38 -2.66
N ALA A 169 -9.47 18.44 -3.81
CA ALA A 169 -8.83 18.40 -5.12
C ALA A 169 -7.89 19.60 -5.33
N TYR A 170 -8.36 20.80 -5.00
CA TYR A 170 -7.58 22.03 -5.12
C TYR A 170 -6.41 22.04 -4.13
N SER A 171 -6.63 21.63 -2.88
CA SER A 171 -5.56 21.46 -1.89
C SER A 171 -4.50 20.47 -2.37
N TYR A 172 -4.91 19.33 -2.93
CA TYR A 172 -3.98 18.32 -3.44
C TYR A 172 -3.17 18.84 -4.63
N LEU A 173 -3.82 19.56 -5.57
CA LEU A 173 -3.12 20.23 -6.67
C LEU A 173 -2.11 21.27 -6.15
N ALA A 174 -2.50 22.10 -5.19
CA ALA A 174 -1.60 23.08 -4.57
C ALA A 174 -0.39 22.40 -3.92
N LEU A 175 -0.60 21.25 -3.27
CA LEU A 175 0.47 20.44 -2.71
C LEU A 175 1.40 19.88 -3.80
N ILE A 176 0.86 19.35 -4.90
CA ILE A 176 1.64 18.88 -6.06
C ILE A 176 2.51 20.01 -6.60
N ALA A 177 1.96 21.23 -6.75
CA ALA A 177 2.64 22.45 -7.17
C ALA A 177 3.64 23.03 -6.14
N GLY A 178 3.87 22.35 -5.01
CA GLY A 178 4.81 22.77 -3.98
C GLY A 178 4.32 23.90 -3.08
N LYS A 179 3.03 24.25 -3.12
CA LYS A 179 2.41 25.30 -2.30
C LYS A 179 1.82 24.73 -1.02
N GLU A 180 2.67 24.12 -0.18
CA GLU A 180 2.28 23.39 1.04
C GLU A 180 1.41 24.22 2.01
N VAL A 181 1.78 25.47 2.27
CA VAL A 181 1.04 26.38 3.17
C VAL A 181 -0.34 26.72 2.61
N THR A 182 -0.42 26.96 1.29
CA THR A 182 -1.69 27.24 0.61
C THR A 182 -2.60 26.03 0.63
N ALA A 183 -2.04 24.84 0.38
CA ALA A 183 -2.78 23.58 0.42
C ALA A 183 -3.45 23.35 1.78
N LEU A 184 -2.74 23.62 2.90
CA LEU A 184 -3.32 23.55 4.23
C LEU A 184 -4.41 24.60 4.44
N ARG A 185 -4.15 25.85 4.04
CA ARG A 185 -5.11 26.97 4.19
C ARG A 185 -6.42 26.71 3.45
N ILE A 186 -6.37 26.08 2.26
CA ILE A 186 -7.57 25.68 1.51
C ILE A 186 -8.44 24.74 2.36
N LEU A 187 -7.84 23.74 3.01
CA LEU A 187 -8.57 22.79 3.86
C LEU A 187 -9.11 23.46 5.12
N GLN A 188 -8.35 24.36 5.75
CA GLN A 188 -8.80 25.06 6.95
C GLN A 188 -9.98 26.02 6.71
N ARG A 189 -10.01 26.66 5.53
CA ARG A 189 -11.05 27.65 5.20
C ARG A 189 -12.38 27.02 4.79
N ASN A 190 -12.40 25.72 4.49
CA ASN A 190 -13.64 25.07 4.12
C ASN A 190 -14.53 24.87 5.35
N ASN A 191 -15.84 25.09 5.19
CA ASN A 191 -16.78 25.04 6.30
C ASN A 191 -17.00 23.61 6.86
N LYS A 192 -16.59 22.57 6.13
CA LYS A 192 -16.71 21.17 6.57
C LYS A 192 -15.41 20.68 7.20
N ALA A 193 -15.53 20.01 8.35
CA ALA A 193 -14.42 19.30 8.95
C ALA A 193 -14.06 18.05 8.13
N PHE A 194 -12.81 17.95 7.69
CA PHE A 194 -12.27 16.78 7.01
C PHE A 194 -11.97 15.66 8.00
N LYS A 195 -12.11 14.41 7.55
CA LYS A 195 -11.72 13.21 8.30
C LYS A 195 -10.32 12.76 7.89
N GLU A 196 -9.74 11.86 8.68
CA GLU A 196 -8.37 11.38 8.47
C GLU A 196 -8.20 10.68 7.12
N HIS A 197 -9.20 9.93 6.66
CA HIS A 197 -9.13 9.22 5.38
C HIS A 197 -9.17 10.15 4.17
N ASP A 198 -9.77 11.34 4.29
CA ASP A 198 -9.91 12.29 3.19
C ASP A 198 -8.56 12.86 2.73
N VAL A 199 -7.63 13.01 3.67
CA VAL A 199 -6.31 13.62 3.42
C VAL A 199 -5.17 12.60 3.33
N VAL A 200 -5.48 11.29 3.32
CA VAL A 200 -4.47 10.23 3.11
C VAL A 200 -3.62 10.46 1.85
N PRO A 201 -4.17 10.89 0.69
CA PRO A 201 -3.36 11.18 -0.48
C PRO A 201 -2.33 12.31 -0.25
N HIS A 202 -2.69 13.34 0.51
CA HIS A 202 -1.78 14.43 0.87
C HIS A 202 -0.62 13.94 1.74
N PHE A 203 -0.91 13.10 2.73
CA PHE A 203 0.12 12.53 3.60
C PHE A 203 1.04 11.57 2.85
N GLU A 204 0.52 10.77 1.91
CA GLU A 204 1.35 9.90 1.06
C GLU A 204 2.27 10.75 0.17
N LEU A 205 1.77 11.84 -0.43
CA LEU A 205 2.60 12.75 -1.23
C LEU A 205 3.66 13.48 -0.40
N MET A 206 3.33 13.91 0.82
CA MET A 206 4.30 14.52 1.72
C MET A 206 5.34 13.52 2.21
N LYS A 207 4.94 12.28 2.47
CA LYS A 207 5.83 11.17 2.83
C LYS A 207 6.85 10.90 1.72
N THR A 208 6.43 10.78 0.47
CA THR A 208 7.36 10.54 -0.65
C THR A 208 8.38 11.68 -0.82
N ARG A 209 8.03 12.89 -0.37
CA ARG A 209 8.92 14.07 -0.34
C ARG A 209 9.66 14.28 0.99
N ALA A 210 9.57 13.32 1.92
CA ALA A 210 10.16 13.38 3.27
C ALA A 210 9.79 14.66 4.07
N ARG A 211 8.57 15.18 3.91
CA ARG A 211 8.09 16.42 4.55
C ARG A 211 7.49 16.18 5.94
N TYR A 212 8.20 15.47 6.81
CA TYR A 212 7.68 15.06 8.13
C TYR A 212 7.30 16.22 9.05
N ARG A 213 8.06 17.34 9.03
CA ARG A 213 7.72 18.55 9.79
C ARG A 213 6.40 19.17 9.33
N THR A 214 6.20 19.28 8.02
CA THR A 214 4.95 19.76 7.43
C THR A 214 3.78 18.84 7.80
N MET A 215 3.95 17.52 7.70
CA MET A 215 2.92 16.55 8.09
C MET A 215 2.52 16.70 9.55
N LYS A 216 3.49 16.89 10.46
CA LYS A 216 3.23 17.13 11.89
C LYS A 216 2.42 18.40 12.11
N GLN A 217 2.77 19.49 11.44
CA GLN A 217 2.00 20.74 11.48
C GLN A 217 0.57 20.50 10.99
N TRP A 218 0.39 19.80 9.87
CA TRP A 218 -0.94 19.49 9.32
C TRP A 218 -1.79 18.68 10.30
N LEU A 219 -1.21 17.68 10.99
CA LEU A 219 -1.93 16.91 12.01
C LEU A 219 -2.45 17.79 13.14
N SER A 220 -1.60 18.70 13.66
CA SER A 220 -1.99 19.60 14.75
C SER A 220 -3.06 20.61 14.33
N VAL A 221 -3.02 21.05 13.07
CA VAL A 221 -3.90 22.09 12.54
C VAL A 221 -5.26 21.52 12.11
N LEU A 222 -5.27 20.39 11.40
CA LEU A 222 -6.49 19.77 10.90
C LEU A 222 -7.21 18.94 11.98
N PHE A 223 -6.47 18.37 12.93
CA PHE A 223 -7.00 17.49 13.95
C PHE A 223 -6.55 17.91 15.38
N PRO A 224 -6.84 19.15 15.81
CA PRO A 224 -6.32 19.71 17.07
C PRO A 224 -6.77 18.93 18.31
N LYS A 225 -7.95 18.31 18.27
CA LYS A 225 -8.51 17.52 19.39
C LYS A 225 -7.85 16.14 19.56
N LYS A 226 -6.92 15.75 18.69
CA LYS A 226 -6.32 14.40 18.64
C LYS A 226 -4.82 14.37 18.94
N SER A 227 -4.25 15.41 19.55
CA SER A 227 -2.80 15.55 19.79
C SER A 227 -2.10 14.36 20.47
N SER A 228 -2.84 13.49 21.19
CA SER A 228 -2.34 12.26 21.80
C SER A 228 -3.13 10.99 21.41
N GLY A 229 -4.01 11.08 20.41
CA GLY A 229 -5.00 10.06 20.08
C GLY A 229 -4.63 9.13 18.92
N GLN A 230 -5.50 8.15 18.66
CA GLN A 230 -5.42 7.31 17.47
C GLN A 230 -5.88 8.10 16.23
N TYR A 231 -5.00 8.18 15.23
CA TYR A 231 -5.23 8.91 13.96
C TYR A 231 -5.85 8.05 12.85
N GLY A 232 -6.46 6.90 13.20
CA GLY A 232 -7.15 6.03 12.25
C GLY A 232 -6.29 5.69 11.03
N SER A 233 -6.77 6.04 9.84
CA SER A 233 -6.06 5.83 8.55
C SER A 233 -4.72 6.56 8.44
N LEU A 234 -4.50 7.61 9.22
CA LEU A 234 -3.25 8.36 9.23
C LEU A 234 -2.23 7.84 10.26
N GLN A 235 -2.59 6.87 11.11
CA GLN A 235 -1.73 6.40 12.20
C GLN A 235 -0.36 5.92 11.70
N LYS A 236 -0.31 5.25 10.54
CA LYS A 236 0.95 4.80 9.92
C LYS A 236 1.94 5.95 9.67
N TYR A 237 1.44 7.13 9.29
CA TYR A 237 2.27 8.31 9.06
C TYR A 237 2.67 8.98 10.37
N VAL A 238 1.79 8.98 11.38
CA VAL A 238 2.11 9.54 12.70
C VAL A 238 3.24 8.77 13.35
N ASP A 239 3.19 7.44 13.31
CA ASP A 239 4.26 6.59 13.82
C ASP A 239 5.57 6.85 13.06
N GLU A 240 5.53 6.99 11.73
CA GLU A 240 6.70 7.29 10.92
C GLU A 240 7.30 8.68 11.23
N ILE A 241 6.45 9.70 11.40
CA ILE A 241 6.86 11.06 11.82
C ILE A 241 7.53 11.02 13.19
N ASN A 242 6.92 10.33 14.16
CA ASN A 242 7.43 10.26 15.52
C ASN A 242 8.72 9.45 15.62
N SER A 243 8.91 8.48 14.72
CA SER A 243 10.21 7.83 14.56
C SER A 243 11.23 8.82 14.01
N ALA A 244 10.93 9.49 12.89
CA ALA A 244 11.85 10.40 12.19
C ALA A 244 12.22 11.68 12.94
N ILE A 245 11.32 12.20 13.76
CA ILE A 245 11.49 13.43 14.52
C ILE A 245 10.93 13.22 15.93
N PRO A 246 11.62 12.43 16.78
CA PRO A 246 11.16 12.17 18.13
C PRO A 246 11.29 13.45 18.96
N LEU A 247 10.21 13.88 19.63
CA LEU A 247 10.30 15.00 20.59
C LEU A 247 10.68 14.52 22.00
N SER A 248 10.42 13.24 22.31
CA SER A 248 10.71 12.66 23.62
C SER A 248 10.91 11.14 23.53
N LEU A 249 11.63 10.59 24.52
CA LEU A 249 11.81 9.14 24.68
C LEU A 249 10.47 8.40 24.82
N LYS A 250 9.50 8.99 25.52
CA LYS A 250 8.15 8.41 25.71
C LYS A 250 7.38 8.25 24.40
N GLU A 251 7.50 9.22 23.48
CA GLU A 251 6.87 9.12 22.16
C GLU A 251 7.53 8.01 21.34
N GLN A 252 8.86 7.92 21.38
CA GLN A 252 9.61 6.86 20.71
C GLN A 252 9.21 5.48 21.24
N GLU A 253 9.13 5.29 22.56
CA GLU A 253 8.63 4.05 23.18
C GLU A 253 7.21 3.71 22.73
N SER A 254 6.31 4.70 22.64
CA SER A 254 4.94 4.47 22.21
C SER A 254 4.84 3.91 20.78
N VAL A 255 5.74 4.33 19.87
CA VAL A 255 5.81 3.83 18.49
C VAL A 255 6.13 2.35 18.49
N TRP A 256 7.13 1.95 19.28
CA TRP A 256 7.59 0.56 19.34
C TRP A 256 6.62 -0.35 20.09
N ASN A 257 5.98 0.15 21.14
CA ASN A 257 4.91 -0.57 21.82
C ASN A 257 3.72 -0.85 20.89
N ARG A 258 3.35 0.13 20.03
CA ARG A 258 2.33 -0.08 18.99
C ARG A 258 2.81 -1.04 17.91
N TRP A 259 4.07 -0.95 17.49
CA TRP A 259 4.65 -1.85 16.49
C TRP A 259 4.66 -3.30 16.98
N LEU A 260 4.96 -3.55 18.26
CA LEU A 260 4.93 -4.88 18.86
C LEU A 260 3.54 -5.56 18.82
N LEU A 261 2.44 -4.79 18.74
CA LEU A 261 1.09 -5.35 18.59
C LEU A 261 0.86 -5.99 17.20
N SER A 262 1.57 -5.51 16.18
CA SER A 262 1.51 -6.05 14.82
C SER A 262 2.90 -5.91 14.18
N PRO A 263 3.85 -6.79 14.58
CA PRO A 263 5.23 -6.72 14.12
C PRO A 263 5.32 -6.92 12.62
N ASN A 264 6.11 -6.08 11.97
CA ASN A 264 6.38 -6.20 10.55
C ASN A 264 7.76 -5.62 10.25
N TYR A 265 8.61 -6.44 9.64
CA TYR A 265 9.99 -6.07 9.32
C TYR A 265 10.10 -4.85 8.40
N GLN A 266 9.23 -4.74 7.38
CA GLN A 266 9.27 -3.59 6.47
C GLN A 266 8.90 -2.27 7.17
N ARG A 267 7.97 -2.32 8.13
CA ARG A 267 7.65 -1.17 8.99
C ARG A 267 8.83 -0.80 9.89
N PHE A 268 9.51 -1.80 10.46
CA PHE A 268 10.72 -1.58 11.25
C PHE A 268 11.77 -0.82 10.44
N ILE A 269 12.13 -1.30 9.23
CA ILE A 269 13.07 -0.62 8.34
C ILE A 269 12.63 0.80 8.00
N THR A 270 11.34 1.00 7.76
CA THR A 270 10.80 2.34 7.49
C THR A 270 11.00 3.27 8.69
N TYR A 271 10.77 2.78 9.90
CA TYR A 271 10.89 3.54 11.13
C TYR A 271 12.34 3.74 11.56
N THR A 272 13.27 2.89 11.17
CA THR A 272 14.68 3.03 11.54
C THR A 272 15.56 3.68 10.49
N ARG A 273 15.06 3.92 9.26
CA ARG A 273 15.84 4.43 8.12
C ARG A 273 16.70 5.67 8.38
N HIS A 274 16.30 6.53 9.32
CA HIS A 274 16.99 7.78 9.65
C HIS A 274 17.90 7.66 10.88
N LEU A 275 17.95 6.50 11.52
CA LEU A 275 18.76 6.23 12.71
C LEU A 275 20.12 5.67 12.32
N SER A 276 21.15 5.91 13.14
CA SER A 276 22.46 5.27 12.98
C SER A 276 22.38 3.78 13.29
N GLU A 277 23.32 2.98 12.77
CA GLU A 277 23.38 1.53 13.04
C GLU A 277 23.38 1.21 14.54
N GLU A 278 24.11 1.99 15.35
CA GLU A 278 24.15 1.84 16.81
C GLU A 278 22.78 2.07 17.47
N GLN A 279 22.04 3.10 17.04
CA GLN A 279 20.69 3.36 17.52
C GLN A 279 19.72 2.27 17.11
N GLN A 280 19.87 1.75 15.89
CA GLN A 280 19.06 0.64 15.41
C GLN A 280 19.31 -0.61 16.26
N LEU A 281 20.58 -0.92 16.54
CA LEU A 281 20.98 -2.04 17.39
C LEU A 281 20.36 -1.96 18.79
N THR A 282 20.40 -0.78 19.42
CA THR A 282 19.76 -0.57 20.73
C THR A 282 18.25 -0.86 20.69
N ILE A 283 17.57 -0.48 19.61
CA ILE A 283 16.14 -0.76 19.44
C ILE A 283 15.92 -2.27 19.25
N VAL A 284 16.73 -2.93 18.43
CA VAL A 284 16.66 -4.38 18.19
C VAL A 284 16.85 -5.16 19.49
N GLU A 285 17.84 -4.81 20.29
CA GLU A 285 18.13 -5.45 21.58
C GLU A 285 16.96 -5.35 22.55
N ARG A 286 16.21 -4.25 22.51
CA ARG A 286 14.98 -4.11 23.29
C ARG A 286 13.82 -4.93 22.71
N LEU A 287 13.69 -5.00 21.38
CA LEU A 287 12.54 -5.62 20.71
C LEU A 287 12.62 -7.14 20.63
N LEU A 288 13.82 -7.72 20.49
CA LEU A 288 14.01 -9.17 20.32
C LEU A 288 13.39 -9.99 21.47
N PRO A 289 13.62 -9.68 22.76
CA PRO A 289 13.02 -10.45 23.86
C PRO A 289 11.48 -10.41 23.85
N GLU A 290 10.89 -9.27 23.50
CA GLU A 290 9.43 -9.10 23.40
C GLU A 290 8.83 -9.89 22.23
N LEU A 291 9.57 -9.98 21.12
CA LEU A 291 9.19 -10.78 19.96
C LEU A 291 9.34 -12.28 20.23
N GLU A 292 10.38 -12.69 20.97
CA GLU A 292 10.61 -14.09 21.34
C GLU A 292 9.42 -14.67 22.14
N GLN A 293 8.81 -13.87 23.01
CA GLN A 293 7.60 -14.28 23.75
C GLN A 293 6.38 -14.51 22.82
N ARG A 294 6.44 -14.01 21.59
CA ARG A 294 5.32 -14.00 20.62
C ARG A 294 5.58 -14.86 19.39
N LEU A 295 6.57 -15.75 19.40
CA LEU A 295 6.92 -16.64 18.28
C LEU A 295 5.78 -17.57 17.82
N HIS A 296 4.74 -17.74 18.63
CA HIS A 296 3.51 -18.44 18.23
C HIS A 296 2.73 -17.70 17.12
N GLN A 297 2.96 -16.39 16.96
CA GLN A 297 2.40 -15.59 15.88
C GLN A 297 3.36 -15.60 14.68
N LEU A 298 2.86 -15.97 13.51
CA LEU A 298 3.67 -16.13 12.31
C LEU A 298 4.45 -14.85 11.93
N GLU A 299 3.78 -13.69 11.93
CA GLU A 299 4.41 -12.41 11.55
C GLU A 299 5.45 -11.95 12.57
N ALA A 300 5.24 -12.24 13.86
CA ALA A 300 6.23 -11.97 14.90
C ALA A 300 7.46 -12.87 14.71
N ALA A 301 7.27 -14.17 14.45
CA ALA A 301 8.36 -15.10 14.19
C ALA A 301 9.18 -14.71 12.95
N LYS A 302 8.52 -14.39 11.82
CA LYS A 302 9.20 -13.91 10.61
C LYS A 302 10.00 -12.64 10.87
N THR A 303 9.41 -11.70 11.60
CA THR A 303 10.08 -10.44 11.92
C THR A 303 11.28 -10.67 12.84
N TYR A 304 11.15 -11.55 13.83
CA TYR A 304 12.23 -11.97 14.72
C TYR A 304 13.39 -12.59 13.92
N GLU A 305 13.10 -13.55 13.04
CA GLU A 305 14.08 -14.21 12.17
C GLU A 305 14.84 -13.20 11.29
N LYS A 306 14.12 -12.26 10.67
CA LYS A 306 14.74 -11.21 9.83
C LYS A 306 15.59 -10.23 10.64
N LEU A 307 15.18 -9.90 11.87
CA LEU A 307 15.98 -9.04 12.75
C LEU A 307 17.26 -9.75 13.20
N LEU A 308 17.18 -11.04 13.55
CA LEU A 308 18.37 -11.81 13.89
C LEU A 308 19.37 -11.85 12.74
N LEU A 309 18.89 -12.10 11.52
CA LEU A 309 19.71 -12.13 10.32
C LEU A 309 20.35 -10.76 10.02
N SER A 310 19.53 -9.71 10.00
CA SER A 310 19.98 -8.40 9.52
C SER A 310 20.90 -7.66 10.48
N TYR A 311 20.91 -8.06 11.74
CA TYR A 311 21.78 -7.51 12.79
C TYR A 311 22.80 -8.53 13.31
N GLU A 312 22.99 -9.64 12.57
CA GLU A 312 24.01 -10.66 12.86
C GLU A 312 23.96 -11.21 14.30
N LYS A 313 22.76 -11.33 14.87
CA LYS A 313 22.52 -11.86 16.23
C LYS A 313 22.54 -13.39 16.22
N PHE A 314 23.71 -13.94 15.89
CA PHE A 314 23.91 -15.35 15.57
C PHE A 314 23.83 -16.27 16.79
N GLU A 315 24.25 -15.79 17.97
CA GLU A 315 24.08 -16.49 19.24
C GLU A 315 22.60 -16.70 19.56
N GLU A 316 21.80 -15.65 19.48
CA GLU A 316 20.36 -15.70 19.68
C GLU A 316 19.65 -16.54 18.60
N ALA A 317 20.15 -16.49 17.36
CA ALA A 317 19.68 -17.36 16.28
C ALA A 317 19.92 -18.85 16.58
N SER A 318 21.10 -19.20 17.12
CA SER A 318 21.40 -20.58 17.51
C SER A 318 20.46 -21.06 18.62
N HIS A 319 20.27 -20.24 19.67
CA HIS A 319 19.32 -20.53 20.73
C HIS A 319 17.89 -20.67 20.20
N TYR A 320 17.50 -19.81 19.26
CA TYR A 320 16.20 -19.86 18.61
C TYR A 320 15.94 -21.21 17.93
N PHE A 321 16.86 -21.66 17.07
CA PHE A 321 16.72 -22.95 16.40
C PHE A 321 16.69 -24.13 17.37
N LEU A 322 17.59 -24.14 18.37
CA LEU A 322 17.71 -25.25 19.30
C LEU A 322 16.49 -25.40 20.22
N ARG A 323 15.84 -24.27 20.58
CA ARG A 323 14.74 -24.23 21.55
C ARG A 323 13.35 -24.21 20.91
N HIS A 324 13.18 -23.44 19.84
CA HIS A 324 11.86 -23.10 19.32
C HIS A 324 11.54 -23.77 17.98
N GLU A 325 12.55 -24.22 17.20
CA GLU A 325 12.27 -24.91 15.94
C GLU A 325 11.68 -26.30 16.19
N ARG A 326 10.47 -26.53 15.67
CA ARG A 326 9.72 -27.78 15.85
C ARG A 326 9.75 -28.67 14.61
N ASP A 327 9.86 -28.10 13.42
CA ASP A 327 9.84 -28.82 12.16
C ASP A 327 11.08 -28.51 11.32
N ALA A 328 12.08 -29.39 11.45
CA ALA A 328 13.31 -29.30 10.67
C ALA A 328 13.14 -29.77 9.22
N HIS A 329 12.02 -30.42 8.86
CA HIS A 329 11.82 -30.97 7.52
C HIS A 329 11.47 -29.88 6.50
N ARG A 330 10.73 -28.86 6.94
CA ARG A 330 10.27 -27.76 6.08
C ARG A 330 10.45 -26.43 6.80
N LEU A 331 11.66 -25.91 6.70
CA LEU A 331 11.94 -24.56 7.14
C LEU A 331 11.23 -23.57 6.20
N ARG A 332 10.85 -22.42 6.75
CA ARG A 332 10.40 -21.29 5.93
C ARG A 332 11.62 -20.60 5.33
N GLU A 333 11.42 -19.88 4.24
CA GLU A 333 12.45 -19.09 3.57
C GLU A 333 13.27 -18.25 4.56
N GLU A 334 12.62 -17.51 5.48
CA GLU A 334 13.33 -16.69 6.47
C GLU A 334 14.26 -17.50 7.41
N LYS A 335 13.89 -18.74 7.71
CA LYS A 335 14.70 -19.64 8.56
C LYS A 335 15.83 -20.27 7.78
N GLU A 336 15.60 -20.64 6.53
CA GLU A 336 16.63 -21.20 5.66
C GLU A 336 17.72 -20.16 5.42
N GLU A 337 17.35 -18.91 5.11
CA GLU A 337 18.26 -17.79 4.99
C GLU A 337 19.08 -17.57 6.27
N LEU A 338 18.42 -17.56 7.43
CA LEU A 338 19.09 -17.38 8.72
C LEU A 338 20.06 -18.53 9.05
N LEU A 339 19.66 -19.79 8.82
CA LEU A 339 20.51 -20.95 9.07
C LEU A 339 21.71 -20.99 8.11
N TYR A 340 21.50 -20.62 6.85
CA TYR A 340 22.57 -20.50 5.87
C TYR A 340 23.58 -19.43 6.25
N ALA A 341 23.12 -18.23 6.64
CA ALA A 341 23.98 -17.15 7.12
C ALA A 341 24.74 -17.54 8.39
N LEU A 342 24.09 -18.25 9.31
CA LEU A 342 24.71 -18.77 10.53
C LEU A 342 25.80 -19.78 10.22
N LYS A 343 25.56 -20.73 9.29
CA LYS A 343 26.55 -21.71 8.83
C LYS A 343 27.80 -21.02 8.24
N ALA A 344 27.59 -19.99 7.42
CA ALA A 344 28.67 -19.28 6.76
C ALA A 344 29.51 -18.43 7.74
N SER A 345 28.87 -17.73 8.67
CA SER A 345 29.52 -16.73 9.53
C SER A 345 30.00 -17.31 10.85
N ARG A 346 29.25 -18.26 11.43
CA ARG A 346 29.48 -18.88 12.75
C ARG A 346 29.23 -20.39 12.70
N PRO A 347 30.07 -21.15 11.96
CA PRO A 347 29.92 -22.60 11.82
C PRO A 347 29.92 -23.34 13.17
N ASP A 348 30.61 -22.80 14.17
CA ASP A 348 30.62 -23.28 15.56
C ASP A 348 29.22 -23.34 16.18
N LEU A 349 28.39 -22.33 15.90
CA LEU A 349 27.01 -22.20 16.39
C LEU A 349 26.00 -22.98 15.54
N ALA A 350 26.27 -23.17 14.25
CA ALA A 350 25.43 -23.93 13.34
C ALA A 350 25.54 -25.45 13.58
N ARG A 351 26.74 -25.94 13.92
CA ARG A 351 27.04 -27.36 14.19
C ARG A 351 26.01 -28.06 15.09
N PRO A 352 25.70 -27.57 16.31
CA PRO A 352 24.73 -28.24 17.20
C PRO A 352 23.31 -28.29 16.62
N ILE A 353 22.92 -27.33 15.79
CA ILE A 353 21.59 -27.28 15.17
C ILE A 353 21.44 -28.41 14.16
N TYR A 354 22.41 -28.55 13.27
CA TYR A 354 22.41 -29.63 12.28
C TYR A 354 22.40 -31.01 12.95
N HIS A 355 23.21 -31.23 13.99
CA HIS A 355 23.16 -32.46 14.79
C HIS A 355 21.75 -32.76 15.30
N GLN A 356 21.11 -31.77 15.94
CA GLN A 356 19.77 -31.93 16.50
C GLN A 356 18.73 -32.20 15.41
N PHE A 357 18.80 -31.50 14.28
CA PHE A 357 17.87 -31.64 13.17
C PHE A 357 17.99 -33.02 12.53
N ILE A 358 19.20 -33.49 12.27
CA ILE A 358 19.45 -34.84 11.71
C ILE A 358 18.83 -35.90 12.60
N VAL A 359 19.12 -35.88 13.91
CA VAL A 359 18.58 -36.87 14.86
C VAL A 359 17.05 -36.85 14.85
N ARG A 360 16.45 -35.67 14.97
CA ARG A 360 14.99 -35.49 14.98
C ARG A 360 14.32 -35.98 13.70
N LEU A 361 14.94 -35.72 12.54
CA LEU A 361 14.43 -36.18 11.24
C LEU A 361 14.51 -37.71 11.11
N VAL A 362 15.62 -38.31 11.52
CA VAL A 362 15.78 -39.77 11.49
C VAL A 362 14.74 -40.46 12.39
N GLU A 363 14.43 -39.87 13.54
CA GLU A 363 13.42 -40.42 14.46
C GLU A 363 11.98 -40.40 13.93
N LYS A 364 11.67 -39.57 12.92
CA LYS A 364 10.34 -39.54 12.27
C LYS A 364 10.05 -40.76 11.40
N LYS A 365 11.07 -41.57 11.07
CA LYS A 365 10.94 -42.86 10.37
C LYS A 365 10.19 -42.80 9.04
N SER A 366 10.40 -41.74 8.27
CA SER A 366 9.78 -41.56 6.96
C SER A 366 10.84 -41.21 5.91
N ARG A 367 10.66 -41.70 4.68
CA ARG A 367 11.61 -41.52 3.60
C ARG A 367 11.95 -40.06 3.33
N ALA A 368 10.95 -39.18 3.28
CA ALA A 368 11.16 -37.75 3.08
C ALA A 368 12.02 -37.10 4.19
N HIS A 369 11.91 -37.60 5.42
CA HIS A 369 12.72 -37.10 6.53
C HIS A 369 14.16 -37.63 6.47
N TYR A 370 14.36 -38.87 6.01
CA TYR A 370 15.70 -39.41 5.79
C TYR A 370 16.44 -38.69 4.67
N GLU A 371 15.75 -38.35 3.58
CA GLU A 371 16.30 -37.57 2.47
C GLU A 371 16.74 -36.18 2.99
N GLN A 372 15.90 -35.49 3.76
CA GLN A 372 16.27 -34.21 4.37
C GLN A 372 17.43 -34.35 5.39
N ALA A 373 17.44 -35.42 6.18
CA ALA A 373 18.54 -35.67 7.13
C ALA A 373 19.88 -35.88 6.41
N ALA A 374 19.86 -36.53 5.25
CA ALA A 374 21.06 -36.70 4.43
C ALA A 374 21.55 -35.36 3.85
N LEU A 375 20.64 -34.45 3.46
CA LEU A 375 21.02 -33.09 3.05
C LEU A 375 21.70 -32.32 4.18
N TYR A 376 21.08 -32.29 5.37
CA TYR A 376 21.71 -31.67 6.54
C TYR A 376 23.01 -32.35 6.98
N MET A 377 23.20 -33.63 6.68
CA MET A 377 24.47 -34.31 6.94
C MET A 377 25.60 -33.78 6.05
N LYS A 378 25.32 -33.44 4.79
CA LYS A 378 26.29 -32.77 3.92
C LYS A 378 26.64 -31.38 4.46
N ASP A 379 25.63 -30.61 4.86
CA ASP A 379 25.86 -29.30 5.47
C ASP A 379 26.71 -29.40 6.74
N LEU A 380 26.44 -30.41 7.58
CA LEU A 380 27.22 -30.68 8.77
C LEU A 380 28.66 -31.08 8.45
N GLN A 381 28.88 -31.88 7.41
CA GLN A 381 30.23 -32.23 6.96
C GLN A 381 31.02 -30.98 6.59
N GLU A 382 30.44 -30.06 5.82
CA GLU A 382 31.06 -28.80 5.46
C GLU A 382 31.40 -27.94 6.68
N VAL A 383 30.51 -27.90 7.69
CA VAL A 383 30.75 -27.22 8.97
C VAL A 383 31.93 -27.83 9.73
N TYR A 384 32.07 -29.16 9.75
CA TYR A 384 33.22 -29.79 10.39
C TYR A 384 34.53 -29.56 9.63
N VAL A 385 34.47 -29.49 8.31
CA VAL A 385 35.64 -29.15 7.47
C VAL A 385 36.09 -27.72 7.74
N SER A 386 35.17 -26.75 7.83
CA SER A 386 35.52 -25.35 8.11
C SER A 386 36.07 -25.12 9.52
N LEU A 387 35.76 -26.02 10.46
CA LEU A 387 36.29 -26.00 11.83
C LEU A 387 37.53 -26.88 12.02
N GLU A 388 38.08 -27.49 10.96
CA GLU A 388 39.23 -28.41 11.01
C GLU A 388 39.02 -29.65 11.91
N ASP A 389 37.77 -30.09 12.07
CA ASP A 389 37.35 -31.14 13.00
C ASP A 389 36.87 -32.43 12.27
N GLN A 390 37.44 -32.77 11.10
CA GLN A 390 36.91 -33.86 10.24
C GLN A 390 36.88 -35.24 10.94
N GLU A 391 37.84 -35.53 11.82
CA GLU A 391 37.88 -36.77 12.61
C GLU A 391 36.67 -36.92 13.55
N LEU A 392 36.21 -35.80 14.13
CA LEU A 392 35.01 -35.79 14.97
C LEU A 392 33.74 -36.04 14.16
N PHE A 393 33.69 -35.54 12.91
CA PHE A 393 32.60 -35.85 12.00
C PHE A 393 32.51 -37.35 11.69
N HIS A 394 33.63 -37.99 11.33
CA HIS A 394 33.67 -39.43 11.08
C HIS A 394 33.24 -40.24 12.32
N THR A 395 33.68 -39.81 13.50
CA THR A 395 33.26 -40.41 14.78
C THR A 395 31.75 -40.30 14.99
N PHE A 396 31.16 -39.13 14.71
CA PHE A 396 29.73 -38.91 14.78
C PHE A 396 28.95 -39.80 13.80
N VAL A 397 29.33 -39.81 12.52
CA VAL A 397 28.67 -40.62 11.48
C VAL A 397 28.71 -42.11 11.83
N SER A 398 29.85 -42.61 12.31
CA SER A 398 30.00 -44.00 12.77
C SER A 398 29.04 -44.34 13.92
N LYS A 399 28.96 -43.47 14.93
CA LYS A 399 28.00 -43.62 16.05
C LYS A 399 26.56 -43.59 15.57
N LEU A 400 26.22 -42.67 14.66
CA LEU A 400 24.88 -42.51 14.11
C LEU A 400 24.43 -43.75 13.33
N LYS A 401 25.29 -44.26 12.44
CA LYS A 401 25.06 -45.51 11.69
C LYS A 401 24.87 -46.71 12.61
N LYS A 402 25.68 -46.82 13.67
CA LYS A 402 25.55 -47.89 14.66
C LYS A 402 24.21 -47.81 15.39
N MET A 403 23.79 -46.61 15.78
CA MET A 403 22.53 -46.36 16.50
C MET A 403 21.30 -46.67 15.64
N TYR A 404 21.30 -46.27 14.36
CA TYR A 404 20.18 -46.45 13.44
C TYR A 404 20.39 -47.56 12.40
N LYS A 405 21.19 -48.59 12.73
CA LYS A 405 21.55 -49.70 11.82
C LYS A 405 20.35 -50.44 11.20
N THR A 406 19.21 -50.44 11.87
CA THR A 406 17.97 -51.09 11.39
C THR A 406 17.18 -50.22 10.42
N TYR A 407 17.50 -48.94 10.29
CA TYR A 407 16.76 -47.98 9.47
C TYR A 407 17.37 -47.99 8.07
N ARG A 408 17.15 -49.09 7.33
CA ARG A 408 17.82 -49.37 6.05
C ARG A 408 17.73 -48.21 5.06
N ALA A 409 16.55 -47.61 4.90
CA ALA A 409 16.34 -46.48 4.01
C ALA A 409 17.23 -45.28 4.37
N PHE A 410 17.38 -44.95 5.66
CA PHE A 410 18.30 -43.90 6.09
C PHE A 410 19.77 -44.25 5.78
N ILE A 411 20.19 -45.49 6.02
CA ILE A 411 21.55 -45.95 5.70
C ILE A 411 21.81 -45.88 4.18
N GLU A 412 20.82 -46.20 3.35
CA GLU A 412 20.91 -46.05 1.90
C GLU A 412 21.05 -44.58 1.48
N GLU A 413 20.30 -43.65 2.09
CA GLU A 413 20.48 -42.23 1.82
C GLU A 413 21.88 -41.73 2.23
N LEU A 414 22.44 -42.17 3.37
CA LEU A 414 23.81 -41.85 3.75
C LEU A 414 24.85 -42.37 2.74
N LYS A 415 24.67 -43.60 2.24
CA LYS A 415 25.58 -44.17 1.23
C LYS A 415 25.54 -43.39 -0.08
N ARG A 416 24.35 -42.91 -0.50
CA ARG A 416 24.20 -42.10 -1.73
C ARG A 416 24.99 -40.80 -1.68
N ILE A 417 25.18 -40.24 -0.50
CA ILE A 417 25.96 -39.00 -0.31
C ILE A 417 27.43 -39.27 0.01
N GLY A 418 27.90 -40.52 -0.08
CA GLY A 418 29.30 -40.90 0.12
C GLY A 418 29.71 -41.08 1.57
N LEU A 419 28.76 -41.21 2.50
CA LEU A 419 29.01 -41.31 3.94
C LEU A 419 28.91 -42.71 4.51
#